data_AF-A0AAV4FVD6-F1
#
_entry.id   AF-A0AAV4FVD6-F1
#
_cell.length_a   1.000
_cell.length_b   1.000
_cell.length_c   1.000
_cell.angle_alpha   90.00
_cell.angle_beta   90.00
_cell.angle_gamma   90.00
#
_symmetry.space_group_name_H-M   'P 1'
#
loop_
_entity.id
_entity.type
_entity.pdbx_description
1 polymer ?
#
loop_
_entity_poly.entity_id
_entity_poly.type
_entity_poly.pdbx_seq_one_letter_code
_entity_poly.pdbx_strand_id
1 'polypeptide(L)'
;MELTKENMQFYIFMRCKLGESAKLILEILQTVCGDCSCSYQTICRWVTEFNEGKESLSDCPRRRQPESCVNEQTISCIKKDIDEDPHISVRELSGTNGFSYGTVHTIITEHLRMKKNYARWIPHLLKSHSPKRLSDIVTGEKLGSSSLSSHQNASIACG
;
A
#
# COMPACT_ATOMS: atom_id res chain seq x y z
N MET A 1 28.26 25.43 -3.63
CA MET A 1 27.71 24.09 -3.37
C MET A 1 27.08 24.13 -2.00
N GLU A 2 25.79 23.81 -1.87
CA GLU A 2 25.18 23.65 -0.56
C GLU A 2 25.68 22.35 0.07
N LEU A 3 26.08 22.43 1.34
CA LEU A 3 26.62 21.28 2.06
C LEU A 3 25.47 20.50 2.71
N THR A 4 24.93 19.52 2.00
CA THR A 4 23.88 18.64 2.52
C THR A 4 24.48 17.49 3.34
N LYS A 5 23.66 16.85 4.20
CA LYS A 5 24.05 15.66 4.99
C LYS A 5 24.66 14.55 4.12
N GLU A 6 24.10 14.34 2.94
CA GLU A 6 24.56 13.33 1.97
C GLU A 6 25.98 13.63 1.46
N ASN A 7 26.29 14.91 1.23
CA ASN A 7 27.63 15.34 0.81
C ASN A 7 28.68 15.06 1.90
N MET A 8 28.32 15.24 3.17
CA MET A 8 29.22 14.93 4.30
C MET A 8 29.44 13.42 4.44
N GLN A 9 28.39 12.60 4.28
CA GLN A 9 28.52 11.14 4.32
C GLN A 9 29.40 10.61 3.18
N PHE A 10 29.25 11.15 1.97
CA PHE A 10 30.11 10.81 0.83
C PHE A 10 31.57 11.16 1.11
N TYR A 11 31.83 12.34 1.68
CA TYR A 11 33.18 12.74 2.06
C TYR A 11 33.80 11.78 3.09
N ILE A 12 33.06 11.43 4.15
CA ILE A 12 33.52 10.48 5.17
C ILE A 12 33.81 9.13 4.53
N PHE A 13 32.96 8.65 3.62
CA PHE A 13 33.17 7.40 2.89
C PHE A 13 34.49 7.39 2.11
N MET A 14 34.73 8.44 1.32
CA MET A 14 35.96 8.57 0.53
C MET A 14 37.22 8.58 1.41
N ARG A 15 37.20 9.34 2.52
CA ARG A 15 38.34 9.38 3.47
C ARG A 15 38.54 8.08 4.23
N CYS A 16 37.45 7.40 4.60
CA CYS A 16 37.51 6.09 5.23
C CYS A 16 38.15 5.04 4.30
N LYS A 17 37.83 5.06 2.99
CA LYS A 17 38.45 4.17 1.99
C LYS A 17 39.95 4.45 1.79
N LEU A 18 40.40 5.68 2.06
CA LEU A 18 41.82 6.05 2.05
C LEU A 18 42.57 5.66 3.35
N GLY A 19 41.89 5.09 4.35
CA GLY A 19 42.49 4.65 5.62
C GLY A 19 42.73 5.77 6.63
N GLU A 20 42.08 6.92 6.46
CA GLU A 20 42.21 8.05 7.39
C GLU A 20 41.45 7.80 8.70
N SER A 21 41.99 8.32 9.80
CA SER A 21 41.35 8.19 11.12
C SER A 21 40.16 9.15 11.26
N ALA A 22 39.15 8.74 12.04
CA ALA A 22 37.95 9.55 12.30
C ALA A 22 38.25 10.94 12.89
N LYS A 23 39.37 11.10 13.60
CA LYS A 23 39.81 12.39 14.16
C LYS A 23 40.23 13.37 13.07
N LEU A 24 41.03 12.91 12.11
CA LEU A 24 41.44 13.73 10.96
C LEU A 24 40.24 14.15 10.12
N ILE A 25 39.30 13.22 9.90
CA ILE A 25 38.07 13.50 9.16
C ILE A 25 37.24 14.58 9.87
N LEU A 26 37.15 14.53 11.21
CA LEU A 26 36.47 15.56 12.01
C LEU A 26 37.13 16.93 11.86
N GLU A 27 38.45 17.02 12.01
CA GLU A 27 39.18 18.29 11.90
C GLU A 27 38.98 18.94 10.53
N ILE A 28 39.04 18.17 9.45
CA ILE A 28 38.82 18.69 8.10
C ILE A 28 37.36 19.10 7.91
N LEU A 29 36.40 18.31 8.40
CA LEU A 29 34.99 18.69 8.32
C LEU A 29 34.69 19.94 9.15
N GLN A 30 35.29 20.11 10.33
CA GLN A 30 35.11 21.31 11.14
C GLN A 30 35.75 22.55 10.50
N THR A 31 36.92 22.42 9.87
CA THR A 31 37.55 23.54 9.17
C THR A 31 36.76 24.01 7.96
N VAL A 32 36.10 23.09 7.23
CA VAL A 32 35.29 23.42 6.05
C VAL A 32 33.86 23.82 6.40
N CYS A 33 33.23 23.14 7.38
CA CYS A 33 31.80 23.28 7.67
C CYS A 33 31.50 24.14 8.90
N GLY A 34 32.49 24.41 9.76
CA GLY A 34 32.29 25.10 11.03
C GLY A 34 31.20 24.42 11.87
N ASP A 35 30.20 25.21 12.26
CA ASP A 35 29.07 24.78 13.10
C ASP A 35 28.09 23.82 12.38
N CYS A 36 28.14 23.75 11.05
CA CYS A 36 27.33 22.82 10.26
C CYS A 36 27.94 21.40 10.18
N SER A 37 29.08 21.16 10.85
CA SER A 37 29.78 19.89 10.82
C SER A 37 29.03 18.78 11.59
N CYS A 38 29.21 17.54 11.15
CA CYS A 38 28.73 16.38 11.88
C CYS A 38 29.45 16.23 13.22
N SER A 39 28.75 15.73 14.25
CA SER A 39 29.38 15.40 15.53
C SER A 39 30.39 14.27 15.38
N TYR A 40 31.42 14.26 16.23
CA TYR A 40 32.42 13.20 16.27
C TYR A 40 31.79 11.79 16.36
N GLN A 41 30.74 11.64 17.17
CA GLN A 41 30.02 10.37 17.32
C GLN A 41 29.35 9.92 16.01
N THR A 42 28.83 10.86 15.21
CA THR A 42 28.26 10.56 13.90
C THR A 42 29.33 10.08 12.93
N ILE A 43 30.50 10.74 12.92
CA ILE A 43 31.65 10.35 12.08
C ILE A 43 32.14 8.96 12.47
N CYS A 44 32.33 8.69 13.76
CA CYS A 44 32.72 7.37 14.25
C CYS A 44 31.72 6.29 13.81
N ARG A 45 30.41 6.55 13.92
CA ARG A 45 29.39 5.61 13.46
C ARG A 45 29.51 5.29 11.97
N TRP A 46 29.73 6.30 11.13
CA TRP A 46 29.91 6.08 9.69
C TRP A 46 31.20 5.32 9.38
N VAL A 47 32.31 5.68 10.04
CA VAL A 47 33.59 4.97 9.88
C VAL A 47 33.47 3.50 10.29
N THR A 48 32.77 3.19 11.39
CA THR A 48 32.52 1.79 11.78
C THR A 48 31.65 1.06 10.75
N GLU A 49 30.55 1.67 10.30
CA GLU A 49 29.66 1.06 9.30
C GLU A 49 30.39 0.80 7.96
N PHE A 50 31.26 1.72 7.54
CA PHE A 50 32.04 1.58 6.31
C PHE A 50 33.15 0.53 6.43
N ASN A 51 33.79 0.42 7.60
CA ASN A 51 34.75 -0.65 7.90
C ASN A 51 34.07 -2.03 7.95
N GLU A 52 32.80 -2.09 8.36
CA GLU A 52 31.96 -3.29 8.34
C GLU A 52 31.46 -3.66 6.92
N GLY A 53 31.85 -2.88 5.89
CA GLY A 53 31.55 -3.19 4.49
C GLY A 53 30.27 -2.55 3.95
N LYS A 54 29.69 -1.57 4.65
CA LYS A 54 28.55 -0.80 4.11
C LYS A 54 29.03 0.13 2.98
N GLU A 55 28.41 0.05 1.81
CA GLU A 55 28.72 0.92 0.66
C GLU A 55 27.61 1.92 0.34
N SER A 56 26.42 1.75 0.93
CA SER A 56 25.31 2.66 0.70
C SER A 56 25.41 3.91 1.58
N LEU A 57 25.39 5.08 0.94
CA LEU A 57 25.35 6.39 1.62
C LEU A 57 23.94 6.75 2.10
N SER A 58 22.92 6.22 1.42
CA SER A 58 21.54 6.42 1.80
C SER A 58 21.22 5.71 3.12
N ASP A 59 20.38 6.35 3.93
CA ASP A 59 19.85 5.73 5.14
C ASP A 59 19.13 4.43 4.75
N CYS A 60 19.40 3.34 5.49
CA CYS A 60 18.64 2.10 5.30
C CYS A 60 17.15 2.41 5.42
N PRO A 61 16.28 1.71 4.67
CA PRO A 61 14.84 1.87 4.80
C PRO A 61 14.49 1.83 6.27
N ARG A 62 14.00 2.95 6.80
CA ARG A 62 13.60 3.03 8.21
C ARG A 62 12.66 1.86 8.41
N ARG A 63 13.02 0.93 9.32
CA ARG A 63 12.15 -0.18 9.68
C ARG A 63 10.82 0.44 10.10
N ARG A 64 9.84 0.42 9.20
CA ARG A 64 8.44 0.59 9.57
C ARG A 64 8.18 -0.63 10.43
N GLN A 65 7.77 -0.39 11.67
CA GLN A 65 7.50 -1.46 12.61
C GLN A 65 6.64 -2.52 11.90
N PRO A 66 7.10 -3.78 11.80
CA PRO A 66 6.31 -4.80 11.14
C PRO A 66 4.98 -4.90 11.87
N GLU A 67 3.90 -5.03 11.11
CA GLU A 67 2.54 -5.24 11.61
C GLU A 67 2.46 -6.61 12.29
N SER A 68 3.15 -6.81 13.42
CA SER A 68 3.11 -8.05 14.19
C SER A 68 1.72 -8.40 14.72
N CYS A 69 0.74 -7.52 14.52
CA CYS A 69 -0.66 -7.73 14.84
C CYS A 69 -1.47 -8.35 13.69
N VAL A 70 -0.96 -8.36 12.45
CA VAL A 70 -1.67 -8.87 11.28
C VAL A 70 -1.19 -10.29 10.97
N ASN A 71 -1.86 -11.26 11.59
CA ASN A 71 -1.67 -12.68 11.32
C ASN A 71 -2.69 -13.16 10.26
N GLU A 72 -2.37 -14.26 9.57
CA GLU A 72 -3.27 -14.87 8.59
C GLU A 72 -4.63 -15.28 9.20
N GLN A 73 -4.62 -15.71 10.47
CA GLN A 73 -5.83 -15.98 11.24
C GLN A 73 -6.70 -14.73 11.42
N THR A 74 -6.08 -13.59 11.74
CA THR A 74 -6.76 -12.30 11.91
C THR A 74 -7.39 -11.83 10.60
N ILE A 75 -6.67 -11.97 9.49
CA ILE A 75 -7.18 -11.65 8.15
C ILE A 75 -8.38 -12.54 7.81
N SER A 76 -8.29 -13.84 8.09
CA SER A 76 -9.38 -14.78 7.82
C SER A 76 -10.64 -14.47 8.64
N CYS A 77 -10.52 -14.11 9.92
CA CYS A 77 -11.67 -13.73 10.74
C CYS A 77 -12.38 -12.49 10.17
N ILE A 78 -11.64 -11.41 9.93
CA ILE A 78 -12.21 -10.17 9.37
C ILE A 78 -12.84 -10.42 8.01
N LYS A 79 -12.23 -11.28 7.18
CA LYS A 79 -12.80 -11.64 5.88
C LYS A 79 -14.14 -12.36 6.01
N LYS A 80 -14.27 -13.30 6.95
CA LYS A 80 -15.55 -14.02 7.20
C LYS A 80 -16.65 -13.05 7.60
N ASP A 81 -16.36 -12.12 8.50
CA ASP A 81 -17.34 -11.12 8.95
C ASP A 81 -17.84 -10.25 7.78
N ILE A 82 -16.95 -9.89 6.84
CA ILE A 82 -17.29 -9.11 5.64
C ILE A 82 -18.08 -9.95 4.62
N ASP A 83 -17.73 -11.24 4.47
CA ASP A 83 -18.44 -12.16 3.59
C ASP A 83 -19.86 -12.46 4.10
N GLU A 84 -20.08 -12.41 5.43
CA GLU A 84 -21.40 -12.52 6.06
C GLU A 84 -22.24 -11.24 5.93
N ASP A 85 -21.66 -10.07 6.23
CA ASP A 85 -22.31 -8.77 6.04
C ASP A 85 -21.38 -7.77 5.32
N PRO A 86 -21.59 -7.51 4.01
CA PRO A 86 -20.77 -6.58 3.25
C PRO A 86 -21.00 -5.11 3.61
N HIS A 87 -21.92 -4.79 4.53
CA HIS A 87 -22.22 -3.42 4.97
C HIS A 87 -21.67 -3.10 6.36
N ILE A 88 -20.99 -4.06 7.00
CA ILE A 88 -20.39 -3.88 8.32
C ILE A 88 -19.35 -2.75 8.35
N SER A 89 -19.39 -1.93 9.39
CA SER A 89 -18.45 -0.83 9.55
C SER A 89 -17.12 -1.29 10.15
N VAL A 90 -16.04 -0.57 9.84
CA VAL A 90 -14.70 -0.82 10.43
C VAL A 90 -14.73 -0.71 11.96
N ARG A 91 -15.60 0.14 12.51
CA ARG A 91 -15.75 0.29 13.97
C ARG A 91 -16.42 -0.93 14.59
N GLU A 92 -17.45 -1.48 13.96
CA GLU A 92 -18.09 -2.71 14.42
C GLU A 92 -17.12 -3.88 14.35
N LEU A 93 -16.42 -4.06 13.22
CA LEU A 93 -15.37 -5.09 13.09
C LEU A 93 -14.28 -4.96 14.16
N SER A 94 -13.86 -3.73 14.47
CA SER A 94 -12.87 -3.48 15.54
C SER A 94 -13.40 -3.87 16.92
N GLY A 95 -14.69 -3.61 17.19
CA GLY A 95 -15.34 -3.93 18.45
C GLY A 95 -15.58 -5.43 18.63
N THR A 96 -16.06 -6.10 17.59
CA THR A 96 -16.35 -7.55 17.61
C THR A 96 -15.08 -8.36 17.79
N ASN A 97 -14.00 -7.98 17.11
CA ASN A 97 -12.79 -8.80 17.05
C ASN A 97 -11.71 -8.33 18.04
N GLY A 98 -11.92 -7.18 18.72
CA GLY A 98 -10.98 -6.62 19.69
C GLY A 98 -9.70 -6.03 19.08
N PHE A 99 -9.71 -5.74 17.77
CA PHE A 99 -8.57 -5.15 17.08
C PHE A 99 -8.61 -3.63 17.08
N SER A 100 -7.45 -2.99 16.90
CA SER A 100 -7.42 -1.54 16.72
C SER A 100 -8.07 -1.16 15.38
N TYR A 101 -8.74 0.00 15.35
CA TYR A 101 -9.33 0.54 14.12
C TYR A 101 -8.32 0.60 12.97
N GLY A 102 -7.08 1.04 13.26
CA GLY A 102 -6.01 1.12 12.27
C GLY A 102 -5.65 -0.24 11.69
N THR A 103 -5.54 -1.27 12.54
CA THR A 103 -5.26 -2.65 12.11
C THR A 103 -6.35 -3.19 11.19
N VAL A 104 -7.63 -3.05 11.56
CA VAL A 104 -8.74 -3.50 10.72
C VAL A 104 -8.76 -2.74 9.39
N HIS A 105 -8.53 -1.42 9.42
CA HIS A 105 -8.44 -0.61 8.22
C HIS A 105 -7.33 -1.09 7.28
N THR A 106 -6.11 -1.29 7.79
CA THR A 106 -4.99 -1.80 6.99
C THR A 106 -5.29 -3.19 6.42
N ILE A 107 -5.93 -4.08 7.18
CA ILE A 107 -6.31 -5.40 6.70
C ILE A 107 -7.27 -5.30 5.51
N ILE A 108 -8.28 -4.45 5.59
CA ILE A 108 -9.25 -4.28 4.51
C ILE A 108 -8.58 -3.69 3.26
N THR A 109 -7.73 -2.66 3.41
CA THR A 109 -7.16 -1.93 2.28
C THR A 109 -5.91 -2.56 1.67
N GLU A 110 -4.98 -3.04 2.49
CA GLU A 110 -3.67 -3.54 2.04
C GLU A 110 -3.68 -5.05 1.82
N HIS A 111 -4.29 -5.81 2.74
CA HIS A 111 -4.28 -7.28 2.71
C HIS A 111 -5.44 -7.87 1.87
N LEU A 112 -6.68 -7.44 2.11
CA LEU A 112 -7.86 -7.86 1.36
C LEU A 112 -8.05 -7.07 0.06
N ARG A 113 -7.40 -5.91 -0.07
CA ARG A 113 -7.47 -5.00 -1.24
C ARG A 113 -8.90 -4.60 -1.61
N MET A 114 -9.76 -4.50 -0.61
CA MET A 114 -11.16 -4.12 -0.78
C MET A 114 -11.33 -2.60 -0.79
N LYS A 115 -12.37 -2.13 -1.50
CA LYS A 115 -12.75 -0.72 -1.56
C LYS A 115 -14.20 -0.57 -1.12
N LYS A 116 -14.48 0.50 -0.39
CA LYS A 116 -15.84 0.87 -0.02
C LYS A 116 -16.62 1.28 -1.26
N ASN A 117 -17.67 0.53 -1.58
CA ASN A 117 -18.63 0.88 -2.62
C ASN A 117 -19.93 1.38 -1.96
N TYR A 118 -20.53 2.40 -2.55
CA TYR A 118 -21.84 2.89 -2.11
C TYR A 118 -22.95 2.14 -2.84
N ALA A 119 -24.02 1.81 -2.14
CA ALA A 119 -25.23 1.29 -2.75
C ALA A 119 -25.79 2.32 -3.75
N ARG A 120 -26.29 1.84 -4.89
CA ARG A 120 -27.00 2.69 -5.87
C ARG A 120 -28.47 2.78 -5.48
N TRP A 121 -29.03 3.98 -5.50
CA TRP A 121 -30.45 4.18 -5.24
C TRP A 121 -31.29 3.64 -6.40
N ILE A 122 -32.34 2.87 -6.08
CA ILE A 122 -33.29 2.33 -7.05
C ILE A 122 -34.65 2.97 -6.78
N PRO A 123 -35.30 3.63 -7.77
CA PRO A 123 -36.53 4.38 -7.54
C PRO A 123 -37.76 3.58 -7.10
N HIS A 124 -37.75 2.26 -7.28
CA HIS A 124 -38.88 1.39 -6.96
C HIS A 124 -38.38 0.02 -6.52
N LEU A 125 -39.16 -0.63 -5.65
CA LEU A 125 -38.88 -1.99 -5.21
C LEU A 125 -39.15 -2.97 -6.37
N LEU A 126 -38.15 -3.75 -6.75
CA LEU A 126 -38.30 -4.75 -7.81
C LEU A 126 -39.14 -5.92 -7.31
N LYS A 127 -40.23 -6.23 -8.02
CA LYS A 127 -41.04 -7.43 -7.76
C LYS A 127 -40.34 -8.64 -8.40
N SER A 128 -40.40 -9.80 -7.75
CA SER A 128 -39.65 -11.04 -8.07
C SER A 128 -39.82 -11.63 -9.48
N HIS A 129 -40.62 -11.02 -10.35
CA HIS A 129 -41.10 -11.63 -11.60
C HIS A 129 -40.19 -11.43 -12.83
N SER A 130 -39.02 -10.79 -12.70
CA SER A 130 -38.07 -10.65 -13.83
C SER A 130 -36.60 -10.54 -13.37
N PRO A 131 -35.88 -11.67 -13.23
CA PRO A 131 -34.49 -11.68 -12.77
C PRO A 131 -33.49 -11.04 -13.76
N LYS A 132 -33.88 -10.88 -15.04
CA LYS A 132 -33.02 -10.36 -16.11
C LYS A 132 -32.67 -8.87 -15.98
N ARG A 133 -33.36 -8.09 -15.13
CA ARG A 133 -33.13 -6.63 -15.03
C ARG A 133 -32.02 -6.24 -14.05
N LEU A 134 -31.65 -7.10 -13.10
CA LEU A 134 -30.70 -6.74 -12.05
C LEU A 134 -29.26 -6.66 -12.58
N SER A 135 -28.85 -7.58 -13.44
CA SER A 135 -27.55 -7.52 -14.12
C SER A 135 -27.44 -6.26 -14.97
N ASP A 136 -28.45 -5.97 -15.78
CA ASP A 136 -28.45 -4.90 -16.79
C ASP A 136 -28.48 -3.49 -16.17
N ILE A 137 -28.97 -3.35 -14.93
CA ILE A 137 -28.90 -2.09 -14.15
C ILE A 137 -27.52 -1.92 -13.50
N VAL A 138 -26.85 -3.02 -13.16
CA VAL A 138 -25.53 -3.03 -12.49
C VAL A 138 -24.39 -2.83 -13.49
N THR A 139 -24.45 -3.48 -14.64
CA THR A 139 -23.55 -3.27 -15.79
C THR A 139 -24.20 -2.25 -16.72
N GLY A 140 -23.78 -0.99 -16.68
CA GLY A 140 -24.36 0.08 -17.51
C GLY A 140 -24.07 -0.04 -19.01
N GLU A 141 -24.47 -1.14 -19.66
CA GLU A 141 -24.44 -1.31 -21.10
C GLU A 141 -25.86 -1.18 -21.65
N LYS A 142 -26.18 0.00 -22.20
CA LYS A 142 -27.27 0.09 -23.17
C LYS A 142 -26.81 -0.65 -24.44
N LEU A 143 -27.29 -1.87 -24.66
CA LEU A 143 -27.28 -2.44 -26.00
C LEU A 143 -28.25 -1.62 -26.85
N GLY A 144 -27.67 -0.69 -27.61
CA GLY A 144 -28.34 0.03 -28.68
C GLY A 144 -28.92 -0.94 -29.70
N SER A 145 -30.14 -0.66 -30.09
CA SER A 145 -30.91 -1.37 -31.10
C SER A 145 -30.23 -1.41 -32.48
N SER A 146 -30.64 -2.44 -33.23
CA SER A 146 -30.79 -2.54 -34.70
C SER A 146 -29.66 -3.15 -35.54
N SER A 147 -29.92 -4.33 -36.12
CA SER A 147 -30.26 -4.47 -37.56
C SER A 147 -30.72 -5.89 -37.92
N LEU A 148 -31.51 -5.97 -38.98
CA LEU A 148 -32.28 -7.09 -39.54
C LEU A 148 -31.49 -8.32 -40.05
N SER A 149 -32.28 -9.39 -40.24
CA SER A 149 -32.17 -10.48 -41.23
C SER A 149 -31.20 -11.61 -40.87
N SER A 150 -31.57 -12.89 -40.90
CA SER A 150 -32.09 -13.59 -42.09
C SER A 150 -32.65 -14.98 -41.75
N HIS A 151 -33.79 -15.30 -42.34
CA HIS A 151 -34.17 -16.58 -42.97
C HIS A 151 -34.13 -17.95 -42.22
N GLN A 152 -35.24 -18.70 -42.46
CA GLN A 152 -35.40 -20.18 -42.51
C GLN A 152 -35.57 -20.90 -41.15
N ASN A 153 -36.53 -21.79 -40.89
CA ASN A 153 -37.59 -22.48 -41.67
C ASN A 153 -38.68 -22.94 -40.69
N ALA A 154 -39.97 -22.79 -41.06
CA ALA A 154 -41.06 -23.53 -40.45
C ALA A 154 -41.73 -24.36 -41.55
N SER A 155 -41.45 -25.66 -41.56
CA SER A 155 -42.23 -26.66 -42.29
C SER A 155 -42.83 -27.61 -41.26
N ILE A 156 -44.11 -27.43 -40.92
CA ILE A 156 -45.03 -28.51 -40.56
C ILE A 156 -46.41 -28.11 -41.09
N ALA A 157 -46.78 -28.68 -42.23
CA ALA A 157 -48.16 -28.72 -42.69
C ALA A 157 -48.80 -30.00 -42.12
N CYS A 158 -49.91 -29.84 -41.40
CA CYS A 158 -50.81 -30.93 -41.09
C CYS A 158 -51.61 -31.30 -42.34
N GLY A 159 -51.70 -32.60 -42.62
CA GLY A 159 -52.56 -33.25 -43.59
C GLY A 159 -52.55 -34.75 -43.32
#